data_AF-A0A9R0XKB5-F1
#
_entry.id   AF-A0A9R0XKB5-F1
#
_cell.length_a   1.000
_cell.length_b   1.000
_cell.length_c   1.000
_cell.angle_alpha   90.00
_cell.angle_beta   90.00
_cell.angle_gamma   90.00
#
_symmetry.space_group_name_H-M   'P 1'
#
loop_
_entity.id
_entity.type
_entity.pdbx_description
1 polymer ?
#
loop_
_entity_poly.entity_id
_entity_poly.type
_entity_poly.pdbx_seq_one_letter_code
_entity_poly.pdbx_strand_id
1 'polypeptide(L)'
;MDNSFPFGTCINTTVIQNPAFLDFFTNHFDWAVFENELKWYHTEAQQGQLNYADADALLALCDQLGKRVRGHCVFWSVDGDVQQWVKNLDKDQLKSAVQSRLEGLVSRYAAKFPHYDVNNEMLHGQFFRDRLGDEDVPAFMFKEVARLDPEPALFVNDFNVECGNDPDATPEKYAEQVAWLQSCGAVVRGIGLQGHVSNPVGEVVCAALDRLATTGVPIWFTELDVSEPDVGLRAKDLEVVLREAYAHPAVEGVVLWGFMQGSMWRQDAWLVDADGTVNEAGQMFLNLQREWKTDARGNADGDGNFKFRGFHGRYFVEVTTATGCRMLKTFTVEKGDNTPLLVNLGDA
;
A
#
# COMPACT_ATOMS: atom_id res chain seq x y z
N MET A 1 -3.86 -12.22 18.54
CA MET A 1 -4.29 -10.90 18.06
C MET A 1 -3.94 -10.81 16.59
N ASP A 2 -4.87 -10.32 15.78
CA ASP A 2 -4.60 -9.90 14.40
C ASP A 2 -4.35 -8.39 14.47
N ASN A 3 -3.12 -7.96 14.16
CA ASN A 3 -2.79 -6.52 14.08
C ASN A 3 -3.58 -5.90 12.92
N SER A 4 -4.15 -4.71 13.13
CA SER A 4 -4.85 -3.99 12.07
C SER A 4 -3.95 -3.12 11.19
N PHE A 5 -2.65 -3.02 11.49
CA PHE A 5 -1.67 -2.36 10.61
C PHE A 5 -1.29 -3.31 9.46
N PRO A 6 -1.73 -3.03 8.22
CA PRO A 6 -1.60 -3.95 7.11
C PRO A 6 -0.21 -3.90 6.49
N PHE A 7 0.30 -5.09 6.16
CA PHE A 7 1.44 -5.27 5.26
C PHE A 7 0.99 -5.85 3.94
N GLY A 8 1.51 -5.32 2.83
CA GLY A 8 1.31 -5.87 1.50
C GLY A 8 2.61 -6.09 0.76
N THR A 9 2.52 -6.70 -0.42
CA THR A 9 3.66 -6.81 -1.33
C THR A 9 3.26 -6.82 -2.80
N CYS A 10 4.19 -6.43 -3.66
CA CYS A 10 4.08 -6.51 -5.10
C CYS A 10 4.17 -7.96 -5.58
N ILE A 11 3.26 -8.34 -6.48
CA ILE A 11 3.21 -9.65 -7.13
C ILE A 11 3.06 -9.47 -8.64
N ASN A 12 3.49 -10.49 -9.38
CA ASN A 12 3.28 -10.60 -10.82
C ASN A 12 3.00 -12.06 -11.21
N THR A 13 2.54 -12.27 -12.43
CA THR A 13 2.15 -13.62 -12.94
C THR A 13 3.28 -14.65 -12.92
N THR A 14 4.53 -14.21 -12.96
CA THR A 14 5.71 -15.09 -12.99
C THR A 14 6.13 -15.49 -11.59
N VAL A 15 6.28 -14.53 -10.68
CA VAL A 15 6.84 -14.75 -9.34
C VAL A 15 5.91 -15.60 -8.46
N ILE A 16 4.60 -15.47 -8.63
CA ILE A 16 3.60 -16.28 -7.92
C ILE A 16 3.65 -17.78 -8.27
N GLN A 17 4.36 -18.17 -9.35
CA GLN A 17 4.61 -19.57 -9.68
C GLN A 17 5.70 -20.19 -8.82
N ASN A 18 6.54 -19.39 -8.17
CA ASN A 18 7.54 -19.88 -7.23
C ASN A 18 6.86 -20.29 -5.91
N PRO A 19 6.90 -21.58 -5.50
CA PRO A 19 6.23 -22.02 -4.28
C PRO A 19 6.74 -21.34 -3.02
N ALA A 20 8.04 -21.01 -2.93
CA ALA A 20 8.61 -20.33 -1.78
C ALA A 20 8.14 -18.86 -1.71
N PHE A 21 8.00 -18.20 -2.87
CA PHE A 21 7.38 -16.88 -2.92
C PHE A 21 5.93 -16.94 -2.45
N LEU A 22 5.14 -17.86 -3.02
CA LEU A 22 3.71 -17.95 -2.73
C LEU A 22 3.44 -18.30 -1.25
N ASP A 23 4.24 -19.18 -0.67
CA ASP A 23 4.16 -19.51 0.77
C ASP A 23 4.49 -18.29 1.64
N PHE A 24 5.59 -17.59 1.37
CA PHE A 24 5.96 -16.39 2.12
C PHE A 24 4.90 -15.29 1.98
N PHE A 25 4.42 -15.05 0.76
CA PHE A 25 3.33 -14.11 0.47
C PHE A 25 2.08 -14.41 1.28
N THR A 26 1.64 -15.67 1.25
CA THR A 26 0.39 -16.10 1.89
C THR A 26 0.44 -15.95 3.40
N ASN A 27 1.60 -16.22 4.02
CA ASN A 27 1.76 -16.23 5.48
C ASN A 27 2.10 -14.86 6.09
N HIS A 28 2.66 -13.92 5.33
CA HIS A 28 3.25 -12.69 5.88
C HIS A 28 2.65 -11.38 5.38
N PHE A 29 1.75 -11.41 4.39
CA PHE A 29 1.13 -10.20 3.85
C PHE A 29 -0.39 -10.32 3.76
N ASP A 30 -1.09 -9.21 3.98
CA ASP A 30 -2.56 -9.08 3.91
C ASP A 30 -3.02 -8.43 2.59
N TRP A 31 -2.12 -7.66 1.95
CA TRP A 31 -2.37 -6.92 0.72
C TRP A 31 -1.45 -7.33 -0.41
N ALA A 32 -1.92 -7.12 -1.63
CA ALA A 32 -1.13 -7.23 -2.85
C ALA A 32 -1.23 -5.95 -3.68
N VAL A 33 -0.24 -5.76 -4.55
CA VAL A 33 -0.30 -4.84 -5.69
C VAL A 33 0.28 -5.58 -6.90
N PHE A 34 -0.23 -5.31 -8.10
CA PHE A 34 0.29 -5.94 -9.31
C PHE A 34 1.40 -5.07 -9.89
N GLU A 35 2.53 -5.67 -10.21
CA GLU A 35 3.74 -4.94 -10.64
C GLU A 35 3.51 -4.15 -11.94
N ASN A 36 2.86 -4.82 -12.90
CA ASN A 36 2.66 -4.27 -14.24
C ASN A 36 1.25 -4.51 -14.78
N GLU A 37 0.55 -5.52 -14.27
CA GLU A 37 -0.59 -6.15 -14.93
C GLU A 37 -1.81 -5.23 -15.10
N LEU A 38 -1.86 -4.12 -14.36
CA LEU A 38 -2.89 -3.09 -14.50
C LEU A 38 -2.40 -1.83 -15.23
N LYS A 39 -1.09 -1.62 -15.41
CA LYS A 39 -0.54 -0.43 -16.08
C LYS A 39 -1.03 -0.35 -17.52
N TRP A 40 -1.15 0.87 -18.05
CA TRP A 40 -1.76 1.07 -19.36
C TRP A 40 -0.97 0.35 -20.47
N TYR A 41 0.36 0.39 -20.42
CA TYR A 41 1.19 -0.31 -21.41
C TYR A 41 1.03 -1.82 -21.38
N HIS A 42 0.65 -2.42 -20.24
CA HIS A 42 0.42 -3.85 -20.13
C HIS A 42 -0.95 -4.23 -20.67
N THR A 43 -1.96 -3.45 -20.29
CA THR A 43 -3.37 -3.73 -20.61
C THR A 43 -3.80 -3.26 -21.99
N GLU A 44 -3.06 -2.34 -22.61
CA GLU A 44 -3.29 -1.83 -23.96
C GLU A 44 -1.95 -1.44 -24.62
N ALA A 45 -1.10 -2.44 -24.88
CA ALA A 45 0.20 -2.24 -25.53
C ALA A 45 0.06 -1.65 -26.95
N GLN A 46 -1.03 -2.00 -27.64
CA GLN A 46 -1.41 -1.47 -28.95
C GLN A 46 -2.84 -0.93 -28.89
N GLN A 47 -3.09 0.20 -29.54
CA GLN A 47 -4.39 0.87 -29.52
C GLN A 47 -5.54 -0.10 -29.86
N GLY A 48 -6.54 -0.19 -28.98
CA GLY A 48 -7.72 -1.03 -29.14
C GLY A 48 -7.50 -2.52 -28.91
N GLN A 49 -6.28 -2.98 -28.63
CA GLN A 49 -5.97 -4.37 -28.29
C GLN A 49 -5.86 -4.53 -26.77
N LEU A 50 -7.02 -4.59 -26.11
CA LEU A 50 -7.10 -4.74 -24.66
C LEU A 50 -6.77 -6.17 -24.22
N ASN A 51 -5.93 -6.30 -23.21
CA ASN A 51 -5.65 -7.56 -22.54
C ASN A 51 -5.65 -7.40 -21.01
N TYR A 52 -6.58 -8.08 -20.35
CA TYR A 52 -6.73 -8.07 -18.89
C TYR A 52 -6.46 -9.42 -18.24
N ALA A 53 -6.07 -10.44 -19.02
CA ALA A 53 -6.00 -11.82 -18.57
C ALA A 53 -5.09 -11.99 -17.35
N ASP A 54 -3.93 -11.33 -17.33
CA ASP A 54 -2.97 -11.43 -16.25
C ASP A 54 -3.50 -10.80 -14.95
N ALA A 55 -4.09 -9.61 -15.04
CA ALA A 55 -4.70 -8.93 -13.90
C ALA A 55 -5.93 -9.71 -13.37
N ASP A 56 -6.75 -10.27 -14.25
CA ASP A 56 -7.89 -11.12 -13.87
C ASP A 56 -7.41 -12.36 -13.12
N ALA A 57 -6.33 -13.00 -13.59
CA ALA A 57 -5.78 -14.19 -12.96
C ALA A 57 -5.18 -13.90 -11.58
N LEU A 58 -4.42 -12.81 -11.43
CA LEU A 58 -3.86 -12.39 -10.15
C LEU A 58 -4.95 -11.97 -9.16
N LEU A 59 -5.99 -11.27 -9.63
CA LEU A 59 -7.12 -10.88 -8.79
C LEU A 59 -7.88 -12.11 -8.28
N ALA A 60 -8.10 -13.11 -9.14
CA ALA A 60 -8.72 -14.38 -8.73
C ALA A 60 -7.88 -15.13 -7.69
N LEU A 61 -6.54 -15.13 -7.82
CA LEU A 61 -5.64 -15.71 -6.82
C LEU A 61 -5.76 -14.97 -5.48
N CYS A 62 -5.74 -13.63 -5.49
CA CYS A 62 -5.89 -12.83 -4.29
C CYS A 62 -7.25 -13.05 -3.62
N ASP A 63 -8.34 -13.12 -4.39
CA ASP A 63 -9.68 -13.44 -3.88
C ASP A 63 -9.69 -14.81 -3.20
N GLN A 64 -9.06 -15.83 -3.80
CA GLN A 64 -8.94 -17.17 -3.20
C GLN A 64 -8.14 -17.18 -1.90
N LEU A 65 -7.09 -16.36 -1.83
CA LEU A 65 -6.21 -16.24 -0.66
C LEU A 65 -6.73 -15.24 0.39
N GLY A 66 -7.85 -14.57 0.12
CA GLY A 66 -8.43 -13.54 1.00
C GLY A 66 -7.56 -12.29 1.13
N LYS A 67 -6.79 -11.94 0.09
CA LYS A 67 -5.88 -10.78 0.06
C LYS A 67 -6.58 -9.58 -0.58
N ARG A 68 -6.40 -8.40 0.02
CA ARG A 68 -6.86 -7.13 -0.59
C ARG A 68 -5.87 -6.71 -1.66
N VAL A 69 -6.33 -6.02 -2.71
CA VAL A 69 -5.45 -5.61 -3.81
C VAL A 69 -5.52 -4.10 -4.04
N ARG A 70 -4.37 -3.44 -4.17
CA ARG A 70 -4.28 -2.05 -4.64
C ARG A 70 -4.27 -2.02 -6.18
N GLY A 71 -5.10 -1.17 -6.77
CA GLY A 71 -5.13 -0.94 -8.20
C GLY A 71 -4.02 0.03 -8.64
N HIS A 72 -2.90 -0.51 -9.10
CA HIS A 72 -1.75 0.28 -9.55
C HIS A 72 -1.45 0.03 -11.04
N CYS A 73 -1.61 1.00 -11.93
CA CYS A 73 -2.22 2.32 -11.74
C CYS A 73 -3.15 2.62 -12.94
N VAL A 74 -4.05 3.60 -12.79
CA VAL A 74 -4.96 3.97 -13.89
C VAL A 74 -4.19 4.71 -15.00
N PHE A 75 -3.41 5.72 -14.59
CA PHE A 75 -2.52 6.53 -15.42
C PHE A 75 -1.14 6.67 -14.77
N TRP A 76 -0.13 6.92 -15.60
CA TRP A 76 1.23 7.27 -15.18
C TRP A 76 1.70 8.44 -16.03
N SER A 77 2.05 9.57 -15.39
CA SER A 77 2.30 10.83 -16.10
C SER A 77 3.75 11.04 -16.56
N VAL A 78 4.65 10.12 -16.23
CA VAL A 78 6.04 10.14 -16.71
C VAL A 78 6.07 9.75 -18.18
N ASP A 79 6.63 10.61 -19.03
CA ASP A 79 6.63 10.39 -20.48
C ASP A 79 7.24 9.03 -20.85
N GLY A 80 8.30 8.60 -20.15
CA GLY A 80 8.98 7.32 -20.39
C GLY A 80 8.05 6.10 -20.35
N ASP A 81 7.01 6.15 -19.52
CA ASP A 81 6.09 5.03 -19.26
C ASP A 81 4.81 5.08 -20.09
N VAL A 82 4.66 6.11 -20.94
CA VAL A 82 3.54 6.22 -21.87
C VAL A 82 3.87 5.50 -23.19
N GLN A 83 2.94 4.66 -23.66
CA GLN A 83 3.12 3.90 -24.90
C GLN A 83 3.26 4.80 -26.13
N GLN A 84 4.07 4.37 -27.09
CA GLN A 84 4.30 5.15 -28.31
C GLN A 84 3.02 5.48 -29.09
N TRP A 85 2.03 4.57 -29.11
CA TRP A 85 0.77 4.83 -29.81
C TRP A 85 -0.03 5.96 -29.14
N VAL A 86 -0.01 6.06 -27.80
CA VAL A 86 -0.62 7.17 -27.04
C VAL A 86 0.13 8.47 -27.31
N LYS A 87 1.46 8.43 -27.33
CA LYS A 87 2.31 9.59 -27.65
C LYS A 87 2.00 10.18 -29.03
N ASN A 88 1.66 9.33 -30.00
CA ASN A 88 1.41 9.73 -31.38
C ASN A 88 0.01 10.34 -31.61
N LEU A 89 -0.91 10.27 -30.64
CA LEU A 89 -2.25 10.81 -30.78
C LEU A 89 -2.25 12.34 -30.84
N ASP A 90 -3.15 12.94 -31.61
CA ASP A 90 -3.44 14.38 -31.44
C ASP A 90 -4.22 14.64 -30.13
N LYS A 91 -4.51 15.91 -29.84
CA LYS A 91 -5.18 16.31 -28.60
C LYS A 91 -6.58 15.68 -28.44
N ASP A 92 -7.38 15.63 -29.50
CA ASP A 92 -8.75 15.11 -29.45
C ASP A 92 -8.77 13.58 -29.36
N GLN A 93 -7.86 12.93 -30.08
CA GLN A 93 -7.61 11.49 -29.98
C GLN A 93 -7.12 11.09 -28.59
N LEU A 94 -6.18 11.84 -28.01
CA LEU A 94 -5.67 11.59 -26.66
C LEU A 94 -6.77 11.75 -25.61
N LYS A 95 -7.60 12.81 -25.73
CA LYS A 95 -8.75 13.00 -24.85
C LYS A 95 -9.70 11.79 -24.91
N SER A 96 -9.97 11.30 -26.11
CA SER A 96 -10.81 10.11 -26.33
C SER A 96 -10.17 8.83 -25.77
N ALA A 97 -8.85 8.70 -25.85
CA ALA A 97 -8.11 7.57 -25.30
C ALA A 97 -8.12 7.58 -23.75
N VAL A 98 -7.94 8.75 -23.12
CA VAL A 98 -8.05 8.92 -21.66
C VAL A 98 -9.45 8.52 -21.18
N GLN A 99 -10.51 8.95 -21.88
CA GLN A 99 -11.88 8.57 -21.55
C GLN A 99 -12.11 7.06 -21.73
N SER A 100 -11.67 6.48 -22.86
CA SER A 100 -11.75 5.03 -23.09
C SER A 100 -11.02 4.23 -22.00
N ARG A 101 -9.87 4.72 -21.52
CA ARG A 101 -9.11 4.09 -20.44
C ARG A 101 -9.87 4.07 -19.13
N LEU A 102 -10.47 5.21 -18.74
CA LEU A 102 -11.33 5.31 -17.56
C LEU A 102 -12.52 4.35 -17.67
N GLU A 103 -13.28 4.44 -18.75
CA GLU A 103 -14.48 3.62 -18.97
C GLU A 103 -14.15 2.12 -19.07
N GLY A 104 -13.02 1.75 -19.68
CA GLY A 104 -12.59 0.37 -19.83
C GLY A 104 -12.05 -0.22 -18.52
N LEU A 105 -10.98 0.35 -17.98
CA LEU A 105 -10.28 -0.20 -16.81
C LEU A 105 -11.11 -0.05 -15.53
N VAL A 106 -11.57 1.17 -15.22
CA VAL A 106 -12.20 1.47 -13.93
C VAL A 106 -13.55 0.77 -13.85
N SER A 107 -14.38 0.84 -14.90
CA SER A 107 -15.68 0.15 -14.88
C SER A 107 -15.53 -1.37 -14.81
N ARG A 108 -14.49 -1.95 -15.43
CA ARG A 108 -14.23 -3.39 -15.36
C ARG A 108 -13.93 -3.85 -13.93
N TYR A 109 -13.13 -3.07 -13.21
CA TYR A 109 -12.64 -3.42 -11.88
C TYR A 109 -13.37 -2.68 -10.76
N ALA A 110 -14.53 -2.09 -11.04
CA ALA A 110 -15.34 -1.40 -10.05
C ALA A 110 -15.63 -2.33 -8.85
N ALA A 111 -15.44 -1.80 -7.63
CA ALA A 111 -15.56 -2.51 -6.37
C ALA A 111 -14.58 -3.68 -6.15
N LYS A 112 -13.53 -3.82 -6.98
CA LYS A 112 -12.50 -4.86 -6.82
C LYS A 112 -11.29 -4.40 -6.01
N PHE A 113 -10.90 -3.14 -6.15
CA PHE A 113 -9.74 -2.60 -5.47
C PHE A 113 -10.19 -1.61 -4.40
N PRO A 114 -9.81 -1.78 -3.12
CA PRO A 114 -10.08 -0.78 -2.10
C PRO A 114 -9.31 0.51 -2.31
N HIS A 115 -8.15 0.46 -2.98
CA HIS A 115 -7.30 1.60 -3.29
C HIS A 115 -7.01 1.67 -4.79
N TYR A 116 -6.92 2.87 -5.34
CA TYR A 116 -6.41 3.12 -6.68
C TYR A 116 -5.32 4.20 -6.67
N ASP A 117 -4.19 3.91 -7.32
CA ASP A 117 -3.27 4.96 -7.77
C ASP A 117 -3.83 5.52 -9.08
N VAL A 118 -4.42 6.71 -9.01
CA VAL A 118 -5.17 7.27 -10.15
C VAL A 118 -4.22 7.79 -11.22
N ASN A 119 -3.28 8.64 -10.84
CA ASN A 119 -2.27 9.16 -11.75
C ASN A 119 -0.93 9.19 -11.02
N ASN A 120 -0.07 8.25 -11.42
CA ASN A 120 1.22 7.99 -10.77
C ASN A 120 2.25 9.06 -11.16
N GLU A 121 3.09 9.44 -10.19
CA GLU A 121 4.30 10.26 -10.36
C GLU A 121 4.05 11.62 -10.99
N MET A 122 3.08 12.36 -10.45
CA MET A 122 2.70 13.67 -10.96
C MET A 122 3.66 14.80 -10.51
N LEU A 123 4.55 14.55 -9.55
CA LEU A 123 5.63 15.47 -9.20
C LEU A 123 6.75 15.45 -10.25
N HIS A 124 6.98 14.30 -10.90
CA HIS A 124 8.02 14.12 -11.91
C HIS A 124 7.50 14.12 -13.35
N GLY A 125 6.21 13.83 -13.55
CA GLY A 125 5.58 13.70 -14.86
C GLY A 125 4.29 14.51 -15.00
N GLN A 126 4.08 15.11 -16.16
CA GLN A 126 2.88 15.89 -16.46
C GLN A 126 2.34 15.63 -17.88
N PHE A 127 2.64 14.45 -18.45
CA PHE A 127 2.35 14.12 -19.86
C PHE A 127 0.92 14.48 -20.28
N PHE A 128 -0.09 14.03 -19.53
CA PHE A 128 -1.49 14.25 -19.91
C PHE A 128 -1.91 15.71 -19.81
N ARG A 129 -1.46 16.43 -18.78
CA ARG A 129 -1.70 17.88 -18.62
C ARG A 129 -1.14 18.65 -19.82
N ASP A 130 0.14 18.41 -20.16
CA ASP A 130 0.83 19.16 -21.21
C ASP A 130 0.25 18.86 -22.59
N ARG A 131 -0.02 17.59 -22.89
CA ARG A 131 -0.51 17.16 -24.21
C ARG A 131 -1.95 17.58 -24.46
N LEU A 132 -2.78 17.65 -23.41
CA LEU A 132 -4.14 18.15 -23.51
C LEU A 132 -4.21 19.68 -23.33
N GLY A 133 -3.16 20.32 -22.81
CA GLY A 133 -3.08 21.76 -22.62
C GLY A 133 -4.17 22.28 -21.68
N ASP A 134 -4.42 21.54 -20.60
CA ASP A 134 -5.46 21.80 -19.61
C ASP A 134 -4.96 21.37 -18.22
N GLU A 135 -4.83 22.36 -17.32
CA GLU A 135 -4.35 22.16 -15.95
C GLU A 135 -5.27 21.24 -15.15
N ASP A 136 -6.57 21.21 -15.43
CA ASP A 136 -7.55 20.46 -14.65
C ASP A 136 -7.59 18.96 -15.00
N VAL A 137 -6.79 18.49 -15.97
CA VAL A 137 -6.78 17.09 -16.43
C VAL A 137 -6.56 16.09 -15.29
N PRO A 138 -5.58 16.24 -14.40
CA PRO A 138 -5.46 15.38 -13.23
C PRO A 138 -6.72 15.37 -12.36
N ALA A 139 -7.29 16.54 -12.05
CA ALA A 139 -8.50 16.62 -11.24
C ALA A 139 -9.70 15.94 -11.93
N PHE A 140 -9.81 16.07 -13.26
CA PHE A 140 -10.79 15.35 -14.07
C PHE A 140 -10.63 13.84 -13.97
N MET A 141 -9.41 13.31 -14.05
CA MET A 141 -9.16 11.87 -13.91
C MET A 141 -9.66 11.33 -12.57
N PHE A 142 -9.34 12.01 -11.46
CA PHE A 142 -9.83 11.61 -10.13
C PHE A 142 -11.36 11.67 -10.02
N LYS A 143 -12.00 12.71 -10.57
CA LYS A 143 -13.47 12.82 -10.59
C LYS A 143 -14.13 11.70 -11.37
N GLU A 144 -13.57 11.34 -12.53
CA GLU A 144 -14.12 10.27 -13.35
C GLU A 144 -13.91 8.89 -12.72
N VAL A 145 -12.76 8.64 -12.08
CA VAL A 145 -12.59 7.41 -11.28
C VAL A 145 -13.65 7.36 -10.18
N ALA A 146 -13.82 8.43 -9.39
CA ALA A 146 -14.82 8.48 -8.33
C ALA A 146 -16.27 8.37 -8.85
N ARG A 147 -16.54 8.78 -10.09
CA ARG A 147 -17.85 8.63 -10.74
C ARG A 147 -18.11 7.18 -11.16
N LEU A 148 -17.09 6.49 -11.65
CA LEU A 148 -17.19 5.11 -12.14
C LEU A 148 -17.12 4.09 -11.00
N ASP A 149 -16.31 4.36 -9.96
CA ASP A 149 -16.17 3.57 -8.75
C ASP A 149 -16.03 4.49 -7.51
N PRO A 150 -17.12 4.75 -6.76
CA PRO A 150 -17.17 5.77 -5.70
C PRO A 150 -16.60 5.33 -4.34
N GLU A 151 -16.49 4.01 -4.12
CA GLU A 151 -16.08 3.43 -2.85
C GLU A 151 -14.56 3.50 -2.56
N PRO A 152 -13.65 3.21 -3.51
CA PRO A 152 -12.22 3.16 -3.20
C PRO A 152 -11.66 4.48 -2.66
N ALA A 153 -10.58 4.35 -1.89
CA ALA A 153 -9.70 5.49 -1.64
C ALA A 153 -8.83 5.75 -2.87
N LEU A 154 -8.86 6.98 -3.36
CA LEU A 154 -8.09 7.41 -4.53
C LEU A 154 -6.81 8.09 -4.07
N PHE A 155 -5.69 7.55 -4.53
CA PHE A 155 -4.35 7.94 -4.14
C PHE A 155 -3.70 8.81 -5.21
N VAL A 156 -3.04 9.88 -4.75
CA VAL A 156 -1.80 10.32 -5.40
C VAL A 156 -0.69 9.36 -4.96
N ASN A 157 0.26 9.05 -5.84
CA ASN A 157 1.37 8.13 -5.53
C ASN A 157 2.66 8.63 -6.18
N ASP A 158 3.73 8.80 -5.40
CA ASP A 158 4.97 9.43 -5.86
C ASP A 158 6.20 8.97 -5.06
N PHE A 159 7.41 9.15 -5.62
CA PHE A 159 8.68 8.70 -5.03
C PHE A 159 9.54 9.84 -4.50
N ASN A 160 10.56 9.48 -3.69
CA ASN A 160 11.54 10.35 -3.04
C ASN A 160 11.01 11.39 -2.04
N VAL A 161 9.70 11.56 -1.92
CA VAL A 161 9.08 12.57 -1.03
C VAL A 161 9.55 12.41 0.42
N GLU A 162 9.71 11.18 0.87
CA GLU A 162 10.14 10.80 2.22
C GLU A 162 11.66 10.88 2.46
N CYS A 163 12.46 11.08 1.41
CA CYS A 163 13.92 10.96 1.45
C CYS A 163 14.65 12.32 1.56
N GLY A 164 13.97 13.42 1.25
CA GLY A 164 14.54 14.78 1.33
C GLY A 164 15.72 15.05 0.38
N ASN A 165 15.90 14.20 -0.63
CA ASN A 165 17.03 14.22 -1.56
C ASN A 165 16.62 14.62 -3.00
N ASP A 166 15.34 14.88 -3.23
CA ASP A 166 14.78 15.23 -4.53
C ASP A 166 14.14 16.62 -4.47
N PRO A 167 14.66 17.61 -5.22
CA PRO A 167 14.10 18.95 -5.22
C PRO A 167 12.74 19.03 -5.92
N ASP A 168 12.40 18.06 -6.79
CA ASP A 168 11.12 18.01 -7.50
C ASP A 168 10.03 17.37 -6.65
N ALA A 169 10.40 16.42 -5.77
CA ALA A 169 9.50 15.73 -4.87
C ALA A 169 9.76 16.05 -3.39
N THR A 170 9.25 17.20 -2.93
CA THR A 170 9.28 17.54 -1.49
C THR A 170 7.91 17.33 -0.83
N PRO A 171 7.86 17.09 0.49
CA PRO A 171 6.60 16.99 1.23
C PRO A 171 5.69 18.22 1.07
N GLU A 172 6.26 19.41 0.91
CA GLU A 172 5.51 20.65 0.66
C GLU A 172 4.83 20.63 -0.70
N LYS A 173 5.58 20.33 -1.78
CA LYS A 173 5.04 20.26 -3.14
C LYS A 173 3.95 19.19 -3.24
N TYR A 174 4.14 18.08 -2.54
CA TYR A 174 3.16 17.00 -2.57
C TYR A 174 1.88 17.37 -1.80
N ALA A 175 2.00 18.03 -0.65
CA ALA A 175 0.86 18.58 0.07
C ALA A 175 0.13 19.66 -0.74
N GLU A 176 0.86 20.51 -1.47
CA GLU A 176 0.29 21.51 -2.38
C GLU A 176 -0.47 20.86 -3.54
N GLN A 177 0.05 19.79 -4.13
CA GLN A 177 -0.63 19.02 -5.17
C GLN A 177 -1.93 18.40 -4.65
N VAL A 178 -1.93 17.80 -3.45
CA VAL A 178 -3.14 17.25 -2.82
C VAL A 178 -4.17 18.35 -2.58
N ALA A 179 -3.75 19.48 -2.01
CA ALA A 179 -4.63 20.62 -1.76
C ALA A 179 -5.22 21.19 -3.06
N TRP A 180 -4.40 21.28 -4.12
CA TRP A 180 -4.85 21.72 -5.43
C TRP A 180 -5.90 20.79 -6.03
N LEU A 181 -5.65 19.48 -6.06
CA LEU A 181 -6.63 18.47 -6.53
C LEU A 181 -7.96 18.60 -5.79
N GLN A 182 -7.91 18.66 -4.46
CA GLN A 182 -9.10 18.83 -3.62
C GLN A 182 -9.82 20.16 -3.91
N SER A 183 -9.08 21.25 -4.13
CA SER A 183 -9.66 22.56 -4.49
C SER A 183 -10.37 22.54 -5.85
N CYS A 184 -9.87 21.72 -6.78
CA CYS A 184 -10.53 21.47 -8.06
C CYS A 184 -11.70 20.49 -7.93
N GLY A 185 -12.00 19.95 -6.75
CA GLY A 185 -13.12 19.02 -6.50
C GLY A 185 -12.81 17.56 -6.81
N ALA A 186 -11.52 17.19 -6.91
CA ALA A 186 -11.12 15.78 -6.97
C ALA A 186 -11.32 15.11 -5.60
N VAL A 187 -11.75 13.85 -5.62
CA VAL A 187 -11.79 13.01 -4.42
C VAL A 187 -10.41 12.43 -4.20
N VAL A 188 -9.64 12.98 -3.27
CA VAL A 188 -8.34 12.42 -2.84
C VAL A 188 -8.50 11.89 -1.43
N ARG A 189 -8.28 10.57 -1.25
CA ARG A 189 -8.49 9.85 0.01
C ARG A 189 -7.27 9.07 0.47
N GLY A 190 -6.14 9.20 -0.24
CA GLY A 190 -4.87 8.61 0.15
C GLY A 190 -3.69 9.36 -0.43
N ILE A 191 -2.57 9.32 0.28
CA ILE A 191 -1.25 9.75 -0.17
C ILE A 191 -0.35 8.51 -0.18
N GLY A 192 0.25 8.21 -1.32
CA GLY A 192 1.18 7.11 -1.50
C GLY A 192 2.61 7.62 -1.54
N LEU A 193 3.43 7.16 -0.61
CA LEU A 193 4.88 7.30 -0.64
C LEU A 193 5.43 6.00 -1.20
N GLN A 194 6.06 6.04 -2.39
CA GLN A 194 6.60 4.81 -2.98
C GLN A 194 7.58 4.16 -2.00
N GLY A 195 8.46 4.90 -1.34
CA GLY A 195 9.34 4.29 -0.33
C GLY A 195 10.53 3.58 -0.95
N HIS A 196 11.00 4.01 -2.11
CA HIS A 196 12.24 3.50 -2.72
C HIS A 196 13.46 4.13 -2.05
N VAL A 197 13.81 3.63 -0.87
CA VAL A 197 14.78 4.28 0.00
C VAL A 197 16.18 3.66 -0.12
N SER A 198 17.20 4.46 0.13
CA SER A 198 18.57 4.04 0.42
C SER A 198 19.13 4.96 1.50
N ASN A 199 19.79 4.39 2.53
CA ASN A 199 20.32 5.16 3.66
C ASN A 199 19.28 6.07 4.35
N PRO A 200 18.13 5.53 4.78
CA PRO A 200 17.07 6.31 5.43
C PRO A 200 17.57 7.04 6.67
N VAL A 201 17.12 8.28 6.83
CA VAL A 201 17.28 9.05 8.06
C VAL A 201 15.92 9.21 8.71
N GLY A 202 15.71 8.57 9.86
CA GLY A 202 14.39 8.53 10.53
C GLY A 202 13.78 9.91 10.76
N GLU A 203 14.58 10.90 11.18
CA GLU A 203 14.12 12.29 11.37
C GLU A 203 13.60 12.94 10.08
N VAL A 204 14.20 12.61 8.91
CA VAL A 204 13.77 13.13 7.61
C VAL A 204 12.45 12.49 7.19
N VAL A 205 12.34 11.16 7.33
CA VAL A 205 11.11 10.42 7.06
C VAL A 205 9.97 10.92 7.96
N CYS A 206 10.23 11.05 9.27
CA CYS A 206 9.28 11.56 10.25
C CYS A 206 8.81 12.98 9.91
N ALA A 207 9.72 13.90 9.58
CA ALA A 207 9.37 15.26 9.18
C ALA A 207 8.52 15.30 7.89
N ALA A 208 8.80 14.42 6.92
CA ALA A 208 7.98 14.28 5.71
C ALA A 208 6.56 13.79 6.05
N LEU A 209 6.44 12.78 6.91
CA LEU A 209 5.15 12.26 7.37
C LEU A 209 4.35 13.32 8.14
N ASP A 210 4.99 14.06 9.06
CA ASP A 210 4.38 15.16 9.82
C ASP A 210 3.81 16.22 8.87
N ARG A 211 4.57 16.60 7.84
CA ARG A 211 4.14 17.60 6.85
C ARG A 211 2.94 17.09 6.06
N LEU A 212 2.99 15.86 5.55
CA LEU A 212 1.90 15.29 4.75
C LEU A 212 0.63 15.04 5.58
N ALA A 213 0.78 14.72 6.87
CA ALA A 213 -0.35 14.55 7.78
C ALA A 213 -1.20 15.82 7.93
N THR A 214 -0.62 17.00 7.69
CA THR A 214 -1.36 18.28 7.71
C THR A 214 -2.45 18.37 6.62
N THR A 215 -2.40 17.51 5.60
CA THR A 215 -3.45 17.41 4.56
C THR A 215 -4.74 16.78 5.10
N GLY A 216 -4.69 16.08 6.23
CA GLY A 216 -5.81 15.30 6.77
C GLY A 216 -6.16 14.05 5.97
N VAL A 217 -5.31 13.67 5.01
CA VAL A 217 -5.47 12.47 4.18
C VAL A 217 -4.55 11.35 4.71
N PRO A 218 -5.04 10.10 4.81
CA PRO A 218 -4.20 8.96 5.19
C PRO A 218 -2.99 8.75 4.29
N ILE A 219 -1.88 8.30 4.88
CA ILE A 219 -0.61 8.03 4.20
C ILE A 219 -0.39 6.51 4.14
N TRP A 220 0.11 6.03 3.01
CA TRP A 220 0.60 4.66 2.85
C TRP A 220 2.02 4.70 2.28
N PHE A 221 2.88 3.81 2.78
CA PHE A 221 4.02 3.39 1.98
C PHE A 221 3.51 2.36 0.97
N THR A 222 3.67 2.61 -0.33
CA THR A 222 2.98 1.87 -1.39
C THR A 222 3.89 0.92 -2.15
N GLU A 223 5.22 1.15 -2.13
CA GLU A 223 6.21 0.43 -2.93
C GLU A 223 7.54 0.26 -2.16
N LEU A 224 7.47 0.10 -0.83
CA LEU A 224 8.65 0.18 0.03
C LEU A 224 9.68 -0.90 -0.34
N ASP A 225 10.89 -0.46 -0.62
CA ASP A 225 12.06 -1.31 -0.67
C ASP A 225 13.31 -0.53 -0.25
N VAL A 226 14.29 -1.24 0.29
CA VAL A 226 15.52 -0.64 0.79
C VAL A 226 16.70 -1.32 0.11
N SER A 227 17.38 -0.56 -0.74
CA SER A 227 18.56 -1.06 -1.46
C SER A 227 19.83 -0.75 -0.67
N GLU A 228 20.52 -1.81 -0.23
CA GLU A 228 21.79 -1.77 0.50
C GLU A 228 22.53 -3.12 0.36
N PRO A 229 23.74 -3.17 -0.26
CA PRO A 229 24.48 -4.42 -0.48
C PRO A 229 24.82 -5.22 0.79
N ASP A 230 25.13 -4.55 1.91
CA ASP A 230 25.35 -5.23 3.18
C ASP A 230 24.00 -5.60 3.81
N VAL A 231 23.69 -6.89 3.87
CA VAL A 231 22.38 -7.37 4.37
C VAL A 231 22.10 -6.95 5.82
N GLY A 232 23.13 -6.77 6.65
CA GLY A 232 22.99 -6.33 8.04
C GLY A 232 22.70 -4.82 8.14
N LEU A 233 23.28 -4.00 7.25
CA LEU A 233 22.89 -2.60 7.10
C LEU A 233 21.51 -2.47 6.49
N ARG A 234 21.18 -3.25 5.45
CA ARG A 234 19.83 -3.30 4.86
C ARG A 234 18.76 -3.60 5.90
N ALA A 235 19.03 -4.54 6.81
CA ALA A 235 18.12 -4.84 7.91
C ALA A 235 17.89 -3.64 8.83
N LYS A 236 18.94 -2.89 9.17
CA LYS A 236 18.82 -1.67 10.01
C LYS A 236 18.08 -0.55 9.29
N ASP A 237 18.40 -0.34 8.02
CA ASP A 237 17.78 0.70 7.22
C ASP A 237 16.28 0.42 7.00
N LEU A 238 15.92 -0.83 6.71
CA LEU A 238 14.52 -1.25 6.64
C LEU A 238 13.81 -1.09 8.00
N GLU A 239 14.49 -1.38 9.11
CA GLU A 239 13.91 -1.18 10.46
C GLU A 239 13.57 0.30 10.71
N VAL A 240 14.44 1.23 10.30
CA VAL A 240 14.19 2.68 10.44
C VAL A 240 12.87 3.06 9.75
N VAL A 241 12.73 2.77 8.46
CA VAL A 241 11.54 3.19 7.70
C VAL A 241 10.28 2.52 8.23
N LEU A 242 10.33 1.22 8.53
CA LEU A 242 9.17 0.49 9.05
C LEU A 242 8.73 1.00 10.43
N ARG A 243 9.67 1.38 11.31
CA ARG A 243 9.33 1.95 12.62
C ARG A 243 8.74 3.34 12.50
N GLU A 244 9.27 4.21 11.63
CA GLU A 244 8.66 5.53 11.38
C GLU A 244 7.26 5.39 10.80
N ALA A 245 7.08 4.50 9.81
CA ALA A 245 5.78 4.19 9.23
C ALA A 245 4.79 3.67 10.29
N TYR A 246 5.20 2.73 11.14
CA TYR A 246 4.31 2.15 12.15
C TYR A 246 3.99 3.11 13.30
N ALA A 247 4.95 3.96 13.70
CA ALA A 247 4.79 4.89 14.81
C ALA A 247 3.92 6.10 14.44
N HIS A 248 3.88 6.49 13.16
CA HIS A 248 3.24 7.73 12.74
C HIS A 248 1.70 7.58 12.60
N PRO A 249 0.89 8.41 13.27
CA PRO A 249 -0.57 8.23 13.33
C PRO A 249 -1.31 8.48 12.01
N ALA A 250 -0.72 9.18 11.04
CA ALA A 250 -1.32 9.34 9.72
C ALA A 250 -1.02 8.17 8.77
N VAL A 251 -0.09 7.28 9.11
CA VAL A 251 0.24 6.13 8.27
C VAL A 251 -0.71 4.97 8.59
N GLU A 252 -1.30 4.40 7.55
CA GLU A 252 -2.33 3.36 7.65
C GLU A 252 -1.93 2.03 7.01
N GLY A 253 -0.75 1.95 6.38
CA GLY A 253 -0.27 0.70 5.81
C GLY A 253 1.06 0.82 5.09
N VAL A 254 1.67 -0.35 4.85
CA VAL A 254 2.93 -0.51 4.12
C VAL A 254 2.77 -1.62 3.09
N VAL A 255 3.13 -1.36 1.84
CA VAL A 255 3.24 -2.36 0.78
C VAL A 255 4.69 -2.38 0.32
N LEU A 256 5.33 -3.56 0.33
CA LEU A 256 6.69 -3.73 -0.17
C LEU A 256 6.71 -3.93 -1.68
N TRP A 257 7.68 -3.37 -2.41
CA TRP A 257 7.77 -3.58 -3.86
C TRP A 257 8.53 -4.88 -4.23
N GLY A 258 7.94 -5.98 -3.75
CA GLY A 258 8.50 -7.33 -3.83
C GLY A 258 9.33 -7.68 -2.60
N PHE A 259 9.84 -8.91 -2.55
CA PHE A 259 10.70 -9.36 -1.44
C PHE A 259 11.71 -10.46 -1.81
N MET A 260 11.70 -11.00 -3.04
CA MET A 260 12.48 -12.19 -3.40
C MET A 260 13.63 -11.88 -4.36
N GLN A 261 14.82 -12.38 -4.04
CA GLN A 261 16.02 -12.22 -4.85
C GLN A 261 15.80 -12.74 -6.28
N GLY A 262 16.24 -11.96 -7.27
CA GLY A 262 16.05 -12.27 -8.68
C GLY A 262 14.64 -11.97 -9.21
N SER A 263 13.73 -11.47 -8.36
CA SER A 263 12.39 -11.01 -8.74
C SER A 263 12.10 -9.58 -8.28
N MET A 264 13.12 -8.85 -7.82
CA MET A 264 13.04 -7.43 -7.47
C MET A 264 13.51 -6.57 -8.64
N TRP A 265 12.90 -5.40 -8.82
CA TRP A 265 13.38 -4.39 -9.78
C TRP A 265 14.67 -3.68 -9.31
N ARG A 266 14.81 -3.45 -8.00
CA ARG A 266 16.02 -2.92 -7.36
C ARG A 266 16.92 -4.06 -6.90
N GLN A 267 18.22 -3.92 -7.18
CA GLN A 267 19.23 -4.80 -6.62
C GLN A 267 19.34 -4.56 -5.11
N ASP A 268 19.83 -5.58 -4.42
CA ASP A 268 20.14 -5.51 -3.01
C ASP A 268 18.99 -5.02 -2.13
N ALA A 269 17.76 -5.45 -2.44
CA ALA A 269 16.54 -5.02 -1.74
C ALA A 269 15.61 -6.16 -1.30
N TRP A 270 16.01 -7.41 -1.49
CA TRP A 270 15.20 -8.57 -1.14
C TRP A 270 15.32 -8.96 0.34
N LEU A 271 14.27 -9.61 0.83
CA LEU A 271 14.14 -10.21 2.17
C LEU A 271 14.34 -11.73 2.14
N VAL A 272 14.10 -12.34 0.99
CA VAL A 272 14.18 -13.79 0.77
C VAL A 272 15.15 -14.04 -0.38
N ASP A 273 16.17 -14.85 -0.14
CA ASP A 273 17.16 -15.25 -1.13
C ASP A 273 16.54 -16.18 -2.19
N ALA A 274 17.26 -16.38 -3.30
CA ALA A 274 16.73 -17.13 -4.44
C ALA A 274 16.43 -18.61 -4.12
N ASP A 275 17.06 -19.16 -3.08
CA ASP A 275 16.83 -20.52 -2.59
C ASP A 275 15.67 -20.63 -1.58
N GLY A 276 15.01 -19.51 -1.26
CA GLY A 276 13.92 -19.44 -0.29
C GLY A 276 14.37 -19.13 1.15
N THR A 277 15.67 -18.95 1.39
CA THR A 277 16.17 -18.56 2.72
C THR A 277 15.75 -17.14 3.06
N VAL A 278 15.16 -16.94 4.24
CA VAL A 278 14.89 -15.58 4.76
C VAL A 278 16.19 -15.00 5.30
N ASN A 279 16.67 -13.91 4.70
CA ASN A 279 17.94 -13.28 5.07
C ASN A 279 17.78 -12.37 6.31
N GLU A 280 18.86 -11.68 6.73
CA GLU A 280 18.81 -10.83 7.94
C GLU A 280 17.77 -9.70 7.86
N ALA A 281 17.57 -9.09 6.68
CA ALA A 281 16.54 -8.06 6.49
C ALA A 281 15.13 -8.66 6.56
N GLY A 282 14.92 -9.84 5.98
CA GLY A 282 13.66 -10.57 6.11
C GLY A 282 13.36 -11.01 7.55
N GLN A 283 14.37 -11.47 8.27
CA GLN A 283 14.23 -11.86 9.67
C GLN A 283 13.90 -10.65 10.56
N MET A 284 14.49 -9.49 10.28
CA MET A 284 14.14 -8.21 10.92
C MET A 284 12.67 -7.87 10.68
N PHE A 285 12.20 -7.90 9.42
CA PHE A 285 10.79 -7.65 9.08
C PHE A 285 9.84 -8.58 9.85
N LEU A 286 10.13 -9.89 9.87
CA LEU A 286 9.35 -10.87 10.62
C LEU A 286 9.41 -10.64 12.14
N ASN A 287 10.53 -10.15 12.67
CA ASN A 287 10.64 -9.78 14.08
C ASN A 287 9.73 -8.60 14.41
N LEU A 288 9.69 -7.55 13.59
CA LEU A 288 8.79 -6.41 13.78
C LEU A 288 7.32 -6.84 13.71
N GLN A 289 6.95 -7.68 12.74
CA GLN A 289 5.60 -8.23 12.66
C GLN A 289 5.19 -9.02 13.91
N ARG A 290 6.14 -9.67 14.59
CA ARG A 290 5.90 -10.33 15.88
C ARG A 290 5.87 -9.35 17.05
N GLU A 291 6.78 -8.37 17.06
CA GLU A 291 6.85 -7.30 18.06
C GLU A 291 5.53 -6.51 18.12
N TRP A 292 4.95 -6.22 16.95
CA TRP A 292 3.71 -5.47 16.80
C TRP A 292 2.45 -6.31 16.97
N LYS A 293 2.57 -7.50 17.57
CA LYS A 293 1.41 -8.29 18.02
C LYS A 293 1.35 -8.30 19.53
N THR A 294 0.14 -8.36 20.06
CA THR A 294 -0.09 -8.47 21.51
C THR A 294 -0.44 -9.91 21.89
N ASP A 295 0.38 -10.50 22.77
CA ASP A 295 0.08 -11.70 23.55
C ASP A 295 0.21 -11.32 25.03
N ALA A 296 -0.89 -11.45 25.78
CA ALA A 296 -0.94 -11.16 27.19
C ALA A 296 -1.65 -12.31 27.92
N ARG A 297 -1.09 -12.73 29.05
CA ARG A 297 -1.61 -13.84 29.87
C ARG A 297 -1.53 -13.47 31.34
N GLY A 298 -2.52 -13.91 32.10
CA GLY A 298 -2.52 -13.79 33.55
C GLY A 298 -3.87 -14.11 34.14
N ASN A 299 -4.00 -13.84 35.43
CA ASN A 299 -5.24 -14.04 36.17
C ASN A 299 -5.99 -12.71 36.25
N ALA A 300 -7.32 -12.79 36.14
CA ALA A 300 -8.16 -11.67 36.51
C ALA A 300 -8.05 -11.40 38.04
N ASP A 301 -8.24 -10.15 38.44
CA ASP A 301 -8.29 -9.77 39.86
C ASP A 301 -9.61 -10.22 40.54
N GLY A 302 -9.76 -9.90 41.82
CA GLY A 302 -10.94 -10.27 42.61
C GLY A 302 -12.26 -9.67 42.09
N ASP A 303 -12.18 -8.64 41.25
CA ASP A 303 -13.31 -7.99 40.59
C ASP A 303 -13.51 -8.48 39.14
N GLY A 304 -12.72 -9.47 38.70
CA GLY A 304 -12.80 -10.04 37.35
C GLY A 304 -12.07 -9.24 36.27
N ASN A 305 -11.26 -8.23 36.62
CA ASN A 305 -10.54 -7.42 35.65
C ASN A 305 -9.18 -8.02 35.28
N PHE A 306 -8.81 -7.91 34.00
CA PHE A 306 -7.47 -8.20 33.51
C PHE A 306 -6.93 -6.99 32.76
N LYS A 307 -5.81 -6.43 33.24
CA LYS A 307 -5.17 -5.26 32.63
C LYS A 307 -4.03 -5.71 31.72
N PHE A 308 -4.01 -5.20 30.49
CA PHE A 308 -2.91 -5.39 29.56
C PHE A 308 -2.63 -4.10 28.79
N ARG A 309 -1.45 -4.04 28.16
CA ARG A 309 -1.11 -3.04 27.14
C ARG A 309 -0.98 -3.78 25.82
N GLY A 310 -1.59 -3.26 24.76
CA GLY A 310 -1.57 -3.90 23.46
C GLY A 310 -1.72 -2.92 22.30
N PHE A 311 -1.49 -3.42 21.10
CA PHE A 311 -1.67 -2.69 19.84
C PHE A 311 -3.14 -2.69 19.41
N HIS A 312 -3.52 -1.82 18.49
CA HIS A 312 -4.86 -1.81 17.92
C HIS A 312 -5.08 -3.02 16.98
N GLY A 313 -6.27 -3.58 16.98
CA GLY A 313 -6.62 -4.73 16.14
C GLY A 313 -7.60 -5.69 16.79
N ARG A 314 -7.76 -6.87 16.17
CA ARG A 314 -8.71 -7.88 16.59
C ARG A 314 -8.06 -8.84 17.58
N TYR A 315 -8.67 -8.99 18.75
CA TYR A 315 -8.20 -9.88 19.80
C TYR A 315 -9.05 -11.13 19.89
N PHE A 316 -8.37 -12.25 20.18
CA PHE A 316 -8.97 -13.50 20.61
C PHE A 316 -8.58 -13.68 22.07
N VAL A 317 -9.57 -13.84 22.94
CA VAL A 317 -9.36 -14.07 24.36
C VAL A 317 -9.89 -15.45 24.72
N GLU A 318 -9.01 -16.27 25.28
CA GLU A 318 -9.37 -17.53 25.92
C GLU A 318 -9.46 -17.28 27.43
N VAL A 319 -10.62 -17.56 28.01
CA VAL A 319 -10.85 -17.45 29.46
C VAL A 319 -11.07 -18.85 30.01
N THR A 320 -10.29 -19.22 31.02
CA THR A 320 -10.50 -20.45 31.78
C THR A 320 -11.04 -20.09 33.17
N THR A 321 -12.24 -20.59 33.48
CA THR A 321 -12.88 -20.38 34.78
C THR A 321 -12.30 -21.29 35.86
N ALA A 322 -12.60 -21.01 37.14
CA ALA A 322 -12.17 -21.85 38.26
C ALA A 322 -12.69 -23.31 38.18
N THR A 323 -13.80 -23.54 37.48
CA THR A 323 -14.36 -24.88 37.23
C THR A 323 -13.68 -25.61 36.06
N GLY A 324 -12.71 -24.97 35.40
CA GLY A 324 -12.00 -25.51 34.25
C GLY A 324 -12.72 -25.32 32.90
N CYS A 325 -13.88 -24.66 32.88
CA CYS A 325 -14.58 -24.34 31.64
C CYS A 325 -13.78 -23.29 30.85
N ARG A 326 -13.55 -23.57 29.56
CA ARG A 326 -12.81 -22.68 28.64
C ARG A 326 -13.78 -21.99 27.70
N MET A 327 -13.58 -20.69 27.51
CA MET A 327 -14.42 -19.85 26.66
C MET A 327 -13.55 -19.04 25.72
N LEU A 328 -13.93 -18.98 24.44
CA LEU A 328 -13.28 -18.14 23.45
C LEU A 328 -14.20 -16.97 23.10
N LYS A 329 -13.67 -15.75 23.17
CA LYS A 329 -14.37 -14.52 22.74
C LYS A 329 -13.45 -13.70 21.84
N THR A 330 -14.07 -12.78 21.10
CA THR A 330 -13.35 -11.82 20.27
C THR A 330 -13.83 -10.40 20.55
N PHE A 331 -12.91 -9.45 20.50
CA PHE A 331 -13.20 -8.02 20.56
C PHE A 331 -12.19 -7.26 19.67
N THR A 332 -12.48 -6.00 19.37
CA THR A 332 -11.59 -5.13 18.58
C THR A 332 -11.14 -3.96 19.45
N VAL A 333 -9.86 -3.61 19.38
CA VAL A 333 -9.29 -2.39 19.94
C VAL A 333 -9.10 -1.42 18.78
N GLU A 334 -9.86 -0.33 18.77
CA GLU A 334 -9.76 0.70 17.74
C GLU A 334 -8.63 1.71 18.04
N LYS A 335 -8.15 2.40 17.01
CA LYS A 335 -7.12 3.42 17.15
C LYS A 335 -7.60 4.57 18.04
N GLY A 336 -6.81 4.93 19.06
CA GLY A 336 -7.15 6.00 20.00
C GLY A 336 -8.20 5.63 21.07
N ASP A 337 -8.65 4.37 21.10
CA ASP A 337 -9.58 3.90 22.13
C ASP A 337 -8.84 3.64 23.46
N ASN A 338 -9.24 4.36 24.51
CA ASN A 338 -8.74 4.19 25.87
C ASN A 338 -9.85 3.67 26.81
N THR A 339 -10.96 3.19 26.27
CA THR A 339 -12.09 2.71 27.08
C THR A 339 -11.85 1.28 27.58
N PRO A 340 -12.30 0.95 28.82
CA PRO A 340 -12.28 -0.43 29.29
C PRO A 340 -13.13 -1.33 28.39
N LEU A 341 -12.53 -2.37 27.83
CA LEU A 341 -13.23 -3.34 26.99
C LEU A 341 -13.90 -4.40 27.86
N LEU A 342 -15.23 -4.45 27.80
CA LEU A 342 -16.02 -5.39 28.58
C LEU A 342 -16.26 -6.67 27.77
N VAL A 343 -15.61 -7.76 28.16
CA VAL A 343 -15.84 -9.08 27.57
C VAL A 343 -16.92 -9.80 28.37
N ASN A 344 -18.16 -9.79 27.87
CA ASN A 344 -19.24 -10.55 28.50
C ASN A 344 -19.06 -12.05 28.22
N LEU A 345 -18.83 -12.81 29.28
CA LEU A 345 -18.63 -14.25 29.21
C LEU A 345 -19.96 -15.01 29.03
N GLY A 346 -21.11 -14.40 29.31
CA GLY A 346 -22.40 -15.10 29.38
C GLY A 346 -22.54 -15.92 30.66
N ASP A 347 -23.69 -16.56 30.86
CA ASP A 347 -23.92 -17.45 32.01
C ASP A 347 -23.01 -18.67 31.88
N ALA A 348 -22.01 -18.77 32.76
CA ALA A 348 -21.04 -19.86 32.83
C ALA A 348 -21.55 -21.05 33.65
#